data_AF-A0A3B9X5S9-F1
#
_entry.id   AF-A0A3B9X5S9-F1
#
_cell.length_a   1.000
_cell.length_b   1.000
_cell.length_c   1.000
_cell.angle_alpha   90.00
_cell.angle_beta   90.00
_cell.angle_gamma   90.00
#
_symmetry.space_group_name_H-M   'P 1'
#
loop_
_entity.id
_entity.type
_entity.pdbx_description
1 polymer ?
#
loop_
_entity_poly.entity_id
_entity_poly.type
_entity_poly.pdbx_seq_one_letter_code
_entity_poly.pdbx_strand_id
1 'polypeptide(L)'
;MIGTTYELLESIDNAVDVIISRRNSFEGDFADLNEIDTDYLCYEFLKAMPSWWDDVLPASIMGPEDFLHELYAEDLPPDSIGQGLRREICRYLGPTLDELVLNSYERVMNIPPEESQGWRAGQ
;
A
#
# COMPACT_ATOMS: atom_id res chain seq x y z
N MET A 1 5.61 -18.20 -9.70
CA MET A 1 5.33 -16.95 -8.96
C MET A 1 5.73 -15.77 -9.85
N ILE A 2 4.95 -15.49 -10.89
CA ILE A 2 5.16 -14.33 -11.78
C ILE A 2 3.87 -13.49 -11.81
N GLY A 3 2.70 -14.12 -11.59
CA GLY A 3 1.40 -13.44 -11.51
C GLY A 3 1.26 -12.47 -10.34
N THR A 4 1.60 -12.89 -9.11
CA THR A 4 1.39 -12.08 -7.91
C THR A 4 2.15 -10.75 -7.91
N THR A 5 3.36 -10.71 -8.47
CA THR A 5 4.14 -9.46 -8.55
C THR A 5 3.55 -8.48 -9.57
N TYR A 6 3.04 -8.97 -10.71
CA TYR A 6 2.40 -8.11 -11.70
C TYR A 6 1.06 -7.57 -11.19
N GLU A 7 0.25 -8.43 -10.58
CA GLU A 7 -1.04 -8.07 -9.96
C GLU A 7 -0.85 -7.04 -8.84
N LEU A 8 0.20 -7.20 -8.02
CA LEU A 8 0.57 -6.20 -7.01
C LEU A 8 0.90 -4.85 -7.65
N LEU A 9 1.79 -4.82 -8.65
CA LEU A 9 2.19 -3.56 -9.28
C LEU A 9 1.00 -2.85 -9.91
N GLU A 10 0.14 -3.58 -10.62
CA GLU A 10 -1.08 -3.03 -11.21
C GLU A 10 -2.05 -2.50 -10.15
N SER A 11 -2.23 -3.23 -9.03
CA SER A 11 -3.08 -2.79 -7.92
C SER A 11 -2.58 -1.50 -7.28
N ILE A 12 -1.26 -1.42 -7.00
CA ILE A 12 -0.65 -0.21 -6.43
C ILE A 12 -0.68 0.96 -7.42
N ASP A 13 -0.39 0.73 -8.71
CA ASP A 13 -0.45 1.78 -9.74
C ASP A 13 -1.86 2.36 -9.88
N ASN A 14 -2.89 1.50 -9.87
CA ASN A 14 -4.28 1.95 -9.87
C ASN A 14 -4.64 2.74 -8.59
N ALA A 15 -4.18 2.27 -7.42
CA ALA A 15 -4.45 2.96 -6.16
C ALA A 15 -3.79 4.34 -6.12
N VAL A 16 -2.54 4.44 -6.59
CA VAL A 16 -1.79 5.69 -6.67
C VAL A 16 -2.40 6.66 -7.69
N ASP A 17 -2.86 6.20 -8.85
CA ASP A 17 -3.56 7.05 -9.82
C ASP A 17 -4.84 7.66 -9.22
N VAL A 18 -5.60 6.86 -8.47
CA VAL A 18 -6.78 7.34 -7.72
C VAL A 18 -6.37 8.41 -6.70
N ILE A 19 -5.28 8.22 -5.95
CA ILE A 19 -4.81 9.20 -4.96
C ILE A 19 -4.36 10.50 -5.64
N ILE A 20 -3.59 10.41 -6.74
CA ILE A 20 -3.17 11.58 -7.54
C ILE A 20 -4.40 12.38 -7.99
N SER A 21 -5.43 11.69 -8.50
CA SER A 21 -6.66 12.34 -8.96
C SER A 21 -7.43 13.08 -7.85
N ARG A 22 -7.27 12.64 -6.59
CA ARG A 22 -7.90 13.24 -5.41
C ARG A 22 -7.03 14.34 -4.78
N ARG A 23 -5.70 14.28 -4.97
CA ARG A 23 -4.72 15.10 -4.26
C ARG A 23 -3.72 15.74 -5.23
N ASN A 24 -3.99 17.00 -5.57
CA ASN A 24 -3.15 17.79 -6.47
C ASN A 24 -1.70 18.04 -5.99
N SER A 25 -1.39 17.78 -4.71
CA SER A 25 -0.07 18.01 -4.11
C SER A 25 0.62 16.71 -3.67
N PHE A 26 0.16 15.55 -4.14
CA PHE A 26 0.81 14.29 -3.79
C PHE A 26 2.09 14.12 -4.61
N GLU A 27 3.21 13.90 -3.92
CA GLU A 27 4.56 13.80 -4.51
C GLU A 27 5.16 12.39 -4.36
N GLY A 28 4.33 11.39 -4.12
CA GLY A 28 4.78 9.99 -4.02
C GLY A 28 5.29 9.56 -2.64
N ASP A 29 5.25 10.43 -1.63
CA ASP A 29 5.62 10.10 -0.25
C ASP A 29 4.44 9.47 0.50
N PHE A 30 4.60 8.22 0.96
CA PHE A 30 3.55 7.50 1.70
C PHE A 30 3.22 8.20 3.03
N ALA A 31 4.17 8.88 3.66
CA ALA A 31 3.95 9.58 4.92
C ALA A 31 3.04 10.82 4.78
N ASP A 32 2.89 11.35 3.56
CA ASP A 32 2.00 12.49 3.26
C ASP A 32 0.52 12.08 3.12
N LEU A 33 0.24 10.78 3.17
CA LEU A 33 -1.11 10.24 3.04
C LEU A 33 -1.97 10.53 4.28
N ASN A 34 -3.23 10.91 4.02
CA ASN A 34 -4.22 10.97 5.10
C ASN A 34 -4.68 9.55 5.45
N GLU A 35 -5.36 9.40 6.58
CA GLU A 35 -5.84 8.09 7.07
C GLU A 35 -6.68 7.31 6.03
N ILE A 36 -7.49 7.99 5.22
CA ILE A 36 -8.34 7.35 4.20
C ILE A 36 -7.49 6.79 3.06
N ASP A 37 -6.56 7.58 2.53
CA ASP A 37 -5.70 7.15 1.42
C ASP A 37 -4.68 6.09 1.88
N THR A 38 -4.20 6.20 3.12
CA THR A 38 -3.36 5.19 3.78
C THR A 38 -4.10 3.87 3.90
N ASP A 39 -5.32 3.88 4.47
CA ASP A 39 -6.14 2.68 4.61
C ASP A 39 -6.42 2.03 3.25
N TYR A 40 -6.74 2.85 2.25
CA TYR A 40 -6.99 2.38 0.88
C TYR A 40 -5.79 1.65 0.28
N LEU A 41 -4.57 2.21 0.40
CA LEU A 41 -3.36 1.56 -0.09
C LEU A 41 -3.02 0.27 0.66
N CYS A 42 -3.16 0.27 2.00
CA CYS A 42 -2.94 -0.94 2.78
C CYS A 42 -3.89 -2.07 2.37
N TYR A 43 -5.16 -1.73 2.11
CA TYR A 43 -6.16 -2.69 1.67
C TYR A 43 -5.83 -3.26 0.28
N GLU A 44 -5.56 -2.40 -0.70
CA GLU A 44 -5.21 -2.84 -2.07
C GLU A 44 -3.93 -3.69 -2.08
N PHE A 45 -2.92 -3.33 -1.28
CA PHE A 45 -1.72 -4.15 -1.09
C PHE A 45 -2.04 -5.54 -0.56
N LEU A 46 -2.78 -5.62 0.56
CA LEU A 46 -3.08 -6.90 1.21
C LEU A 46 -3.98 -7.79 0.33
N LYS A 47 -4.89 -7.19 -0.42
CA LYS A 47 -5.74 -7.89 -1.39
C LYS A 47 -4.91 -8.47 -2.54
N ALA A 48 -3.91 -7.75 -3.03
CA ALA A 48 -3.00 -8.23 -4.08
C ALA A 48 -1.92 -9.20 -3.56
N MET A 49 -1.62 -9.20 -2.26
CA MET A 49 -0.60 -10.04 -1.64
C MET A 49 -1.14 -10.94 -0.52
N PRO A 50 -1.96 -11.97 -0.84
CA PRO A 50 -2.45 -12.94 0.14
C PRO A 50 -1.34 -13.64 0.94
N SER A 51 -0.12 -13.74 0.40
CA SER A 51 1.03 -14.31 1.11
C SER A 51 1.44 -13.53 2.35
N TRP A 52 1.03 -12.27 2.49
CA TRP A 52 1.31 -11.43 3.66
C TRP A 52 0.25 -11.57 4.75
N TRP A 53 -0.85 -12.29 4.51
CA TRP A 53 -1.92 -12.40 5.49
C TRP A 53 -1.47 -13.10 6.76
N ASP A 54 -0.59 -14.10 6.68
CA ASP A 54 -0.08 -14.81 7.85
C ASP A 54 0.82 -13.94 8.75
N ASP A 55 1.45 -12.90 8.18
CA ASP A 55 2.32 -11.96 8.90
C ASP A 55 1.54 -10.81 9.53
N VAL A 56 0.40 -10.45 8.93
CA VAL A 56 -0.33 -9.20 9.22
C VAL A 56 -1.65 -9.45 9.95
N LEU A 57 -2.35 -10.52 9.59
CA LEU A 57 -3.66 -10.86 10.16
C LEU A 57 -3.52 -11.77 11.38
N PRO A 58 -4.47 -11.71 12.33
CA PRO A 58 -4.55 -12.66 13.44
C PRO A 58 -4.56 -14.13 12.97
N ALA A 59 -3.72 -14.97 13.57
CA ALA A 59 -3.48 -16.38 13.18
C ALA A 59 -4.69 -17.33 13.25
N SER A 60 -5.83 -16.88 13.80
CA SER A 60 -7.03 -17.72 14.03
C SER A 60 -8.24 -17.28 13.21
N ILE A 61 -8.03 -16.53 12.12
CA ILE A 61 -9.11 -16.06 11.26
C ILE A 61 -9.55 -17.15 10.29
N MET A 62 -10.86 -17.44 10.28
CA MET A 62 -11.49 -18.20 9.20
C MET A 62 -11.95 -17.21 8.14
N GLY A 63 -11.56 -17.42 6.88
CA GLY A 63 -11.89 -16.49 5.79
C GLY A 63 -11.12 -15.18 5.87
N PRO A 64 -9.78 -15.18 5.72
CA PRO A 64 -8.96 -13.97 5.81
C PRO A 64 -9.33 -12.90 4.79
N GLU A 65 -9.82 -13.30 3.60
CA GLU A 65 -10.34 -12.38 2.58
C GLU A 65 -11.59 -11.64 3.09
N ASP A 66 -12.62 -12.36 3.53
CA ASP A 66 -13.85 -11.76 4.09
C ASP A 66 -13.53 -10.87 5.29
N PHE A 67 -12.61 -11.31 6.16
CA PHE A 67 -12.15 -10.51 7.28
C PHE A 67 -11.48 -9.22 6.83
N LEU A 68 -10.62 -9.26 5.81
CA LEU A 68 -9.95 -8.08 5.27
C LEU A 68 -10.98 -7.09 4.69
N HIS A 69 -11.96 -7.59 3.93
CA HIS A 69 -13.05 -6.79 3.38
C HIS A 69 -13.87 -6.09 4.47
N GLU A 70 -14.27 -6.82 5.51
CA GLU A 70 -15.02 -6.27 6.63
C GLU A 70 -14.15 -5.30 7.45
N LEU A 71 -12.87 -5.64 7.64
CA LEU A 71 -11.93 -4.81 8.36
C LEU A 71 -11.80 -3.46 7.68
N TYR A 72 -11.79 -3.35 6.35
CA TYR A 72 -11.63 -2.10 5.60
C TYR A 72 -12.95 -1.44 5.13
N ALA A 73 -14.12 -1.91 5.58
CA ALA A 73 -15.41 -1.29 5.28
C ALA A 73 -15.55 0.16 5.83
N GLU A 74 -16.23 1.05 5.11
CA GLU A 74 -16.28 2.49 5.44
C GLU A 74 -16.99 2.84 6.76
N ASP A 75 -17.70 1.90 7.38
CA ASP A 75 -18.64 2.13 8.49
C ASP A 75 -18.14 1.66 9.87
N LEU A 76 -16.84 1.36 10.01
CA LEU A 76 -16.29 1.02 11.32
C LEU A 76 -16.48 2.16 12.34
N PRO A 77 -17.02 1.88 13.54
CA PRO A 77 -17.16 2.89 14.57
C PRO A 77 -15.81 3.54 14.93
N PRO A 78 -15.79 4.86 15.17
CA PRO A 78 -14.62 5.53 15.74
C PRO A 78 -14.16 4.82 17.02
N ASP A 79 -12.84 4.73 17.21
CA ASP A 79 -12.20 4.09 18.37
C ASP A 79 -12.53 2.59 18.58
N SER A 80 -13.07 1.92 17.56
CA SER A 80 -13.27 0.47 17.59
C SER A 80 -11.93 -0.28 17.55
N ILE A 81 -11.94 -1.54 18.01
CA ILE A 81 -10.79 -2.45 17.87
C ILE A 81 -10.40 -2.60 16.39
N GLY A 82 -11.36 -2.57 15.46
CA GLY A 82 -11.10 -2.63 14.02
C GLY A 82 -10.27 -1.44 13.53
N GLN A 83 -10.61 -0.22 13.97
CA GLN A 83 -9.81 0.99 13.68
C GLN A 83 -8.38 0.87 14.24
N GLY A 84 -8.25 0.38 15.47
CA GLY A 84 -6.94 0.10 16.07
C GLY A 84 -6.12 -0.91 15.28
N LEU A 85 -6.77 -1.98 14.79
CA LEU A 85 -6.11 -3.02 14.00
C LEU A 85 -5.66 -2.49 12.64
N ARG A 86 -6.48 -1.71 11.92
CA ARG A 86 -6.06 -1.06 10.67
C ARG A 86 -4.81 -0.22 10.84
N ARG A 87 -4.78 0.61 11.89
CA ARG A 87 -3.64 1.48 12.17
C ARG A 87 -2.36 0.70 12.42
N GLU A 88 -2.43 -0.39 13.19
CA GLU A 88 -1.27 -1.25 13.42
C GLU A 88 -0.82 -1.97 12.15
N ILE A 89 -1.76 -2.46 11.34
CA ILE A 89 -1.48 -3.07 10.05
C ILE A 89 -0.79 -2.08 9.11
N CYS A 90 -1.35 -0.89 8.91
CA CYS A 90 -0.76 0.12 8.04
C CYS A 90 0.59 0.60 8.55
N ARG A 91 0.77 0.69 9.86
CA ARG A 91 2.08 0.98 10.47
C ARG A 91 3.11 -0.11 10.16
N TYR A 92 2.72 -1.38 10.22
CA TYR A 92 3.58 -2.51 9.90
C TYR A 92 3.96 -2.53 8.42
N LEU A 93 2.99 -2.26 7.53
CA LEU A 93 3.20 -2.23 6.09
C LEU A 93 3.96 -1.00 5.60
N GLY A 94 3.94 0.10 6.37
CA GLY A 94 4.49 1.40 5.99
C GLY A 94 5.86 1.35 5.30
N PRO A 95 6.90 0.71 5.86
CA PRO A 95 8.22 0.63 5.22
C PRO A 95 8.21 -0.02 3.84
N THR A 96 7.36 -1.04 3.64
CA THR A 96 7.21 -1.72 2.34
C THR A 96 6.41 -0.86 1.36
N LEU A 97 5.35 -0.21 1.86
CA LEU A 97 4.50 0.65 1.04
C LEU A 97 5.21 1.92 0.60
N ASP A 98 6.11 2.47 1.41
CA ASP A 98 6.86 3.69 1.09
C ASP A 98 7.63 3.55 -0.23
N GLU A 99 8.42 2.49 -0.37
CA GLU A 99 9.15 2.20 -1.60
C GLU A 99 8.20 1.90 -2.77
N LEU A 100 7.12 1.14 -2.54
CA LEU A 100 6.19 0.76 -3.59
C LEU A 100 5.42 1.96 -4.14
N VAL A 101 4.99 2.86 -3.26
CA VAL A 101 4.21 4.05 -3.59
C VAL A 101 5.06 5.07 -4.34
N LEU A 102 6.30 5.31 -3.91
CA LEU A 102 7.21 6.19 -4.64
C LEU A 102 7.48 5.66 -6.06
N ASN A 103 7.85 4.38 -6.18
CA ASN A 103 8.10 3.76 -7.48
C ASN A 103 6.85 3.77 -8.37
N SER A 104 5.66 3.61 -7.77
CA SER A 104 4.38 3.66 -8.48
C SER A 104 4.05 5.08 -8.95
N TYR A 105 4.24 6.08 -8.09
CA TYR A 105 4.06 7.48 -8.43
C TYR A 105 4.91 7.88 -9.63
N GLU A 106 6.20 7.52 -9.64
CA GLU A 106 7.10 7.77 -10.76
C GLU A 106 6.61 7.12 -12.05
N ARG A 107 6.14 5.86 -11.99
CA ARG A 107 5.56 5.16 -13.15
C ARG A 107 4.31 5.85 -13.68
N VAL A 108 3.35 6.16 -12.81
CA VAL A 108 2.07 6.79 -13.18
C VAL A 108 2.30 8.19 -13.76
N MET A 109 3.22 8.96 -13.16
CA MET A 109 3.58 10.31 -13.61
C MET A 109 4.55 10.31 -14.80
N ASN A 110 4.99 9.14 -15.28
CA ASN A 110 6.00 8.99 -16.34
C ASN A 110 7.31 9.76 -16.04
N ILE A 111 7.68 9.82 -14.76
CA ILE A 111 8.95 10.38 -14.31
C ILE A 111 10.05 9.37 -14.67
N PRO A 112 11.09 9.77 -15.41
CA PRO A 112 12.18 8.85 -15.73
C PRO A 112 12.87 8.43 -14.42
N PRO A 113 13.14 7.12 -14.23
CA PRO A 113 13.83 6.65 -13.04
C PRO A 113 15.18 7.37 -12.97
N GLU A 114 15.52 7.86 -11.78
CA GLU A 114 16.82 8.49 -11.56
C GLU A 114 17.90 7.51 -12.02
N GLU A 115 18.77 7.91 -12.96
CA GLU A 115 19.87 7.07 -13.40
C GLU A 115 20.64 6.64 -12.15
N SER A 116 20.57 5.35 -11.80
CA SER A 116 21.37 4.81 -10.72
C SER A 116 22.78 5.32 -10.95
N GLN A 117 23.34 6.09 -10.00
CA GLN A 117 24.73 6.56 -10.11
C GLN A 117 25.65 5.35 -10.01
N GLY A 118 25.72 4.60 -11.10
CA GLY A 118 26.47 3.38 -11.24
C GLY A 118 27.93 3.73 -11.07
N TRP A 119 28.49 3.31 -9.94
CA TRP A 119 29.92 3.00 -9.81
C TRP A 119 30.90 4.07 -10.32
N ARG A 120 30.58 5.36 -10.17
CA ARG A 120 31.59 6.43 -10.22
C ARG A 120 32.30 6.64 -8.87
N ALA A 121 32.34 5.61 -8.04
CA ALA A 121 33.28 5.55 -6.93
C ALA A 121 34.62 4.96 -7.44
N GLY A 122 35.51 5.85 -7.92
CA GLY A 122 36.99 5.68 -8.08
C GLY A 122 37.47 4.52 -8.96
N GLN A 123 38.16 4.72 -10.09
CA GLN A 123 39.57 5.14 -10.16
C GLN A 123 40.44 4.68 -8.99
#